data_AF-A0A496Z854-F1
#
_entry.id   AF-A0A496Z854-F1
#
_cell.length_a   1.000
_cell.length_b   1.000
_cell.length_c   1.000
_cell.angle_alpha   90.00
_cell.angle_beta   90.00
_cell.angle_gamma   90.00
#
_symmetry.space_group_name_H-M   'P 1'
#
loop_
_entity.id
_entity.type
_entity.pdbx_description
1 polymer ?
#
loop_
_entity_poly.entity_id
_entity_poly.type
_entity_poly.pdbx_seq_one_letter_code
_entity_poly.pdbx_strand_id
1 'polypeptide(L)'
;MSDTSLTISQSIADEDFLERPSFWRRFSSQTVPMIAMIFLVILILTAILAPWIAPKDPLEQDLLEVFLGPSWEHLLGTDNYGRDVFSRIIFGSRVTVQAGLQAVCFAIILGVPLGLIAGYVGGRTDKIIMWINDIFFILPALLIALTAIAVMGPGLTYAMAAVGFGMATRYIRLTRGVVLVEREKTYVESAKVTGIQTPIILFRHILPNIFSPLVVQTSLLFGIVILVEAALSFVGAGAPVGQPSWGRMLSESRYWISQQPFLVIPPGLAITFTVLALNLFGDGLRDVMGRKITATDIKVQKQKRSRSDAAELPDEINEKSGGSGADSILSIRGLEVKFPSISGEFTVLDNINLGIRKGETLGLIGESGSGKSMTAWAVMNLVPFPGKITNGTVRLEGRNLNELTRKQMRSIRGNKIAMVFQDPLSALDPVMTIGRQICKPLKIHKNMTKRQARERAVELLNLVRVPEPHRRL
;
A
#
# COMPACT_ATOMS: atom_id res chain seq x y z
N MET A 1 -51.48 -12.71 3.69
CA MET A 1 -50.07 -12.92 3.29
C MET A 1 -49.69 -11.95 2.16
N SER A 2 -49.96 -10.64 2.32
CA SER A 2 -49.68 -9.63 1.28
C SER A 2 -49.14 -8.29 1.82
N ASP A 3 -49.16 -8.07 3.13
CA ASP A 3 -48.71 -6.79 3.71
C ASP A 3 -47.24 -6.78 4.15
N THR A 4 -46.64 -7.94 4.44
CA THR A 4 -45.24 -8.01 4.92
C THR A 4 -44.21 -7.72 3.82
N SER A 5 -44.56 -7.89 2.55
CA SER A 5 -43.68 -7.63 1.41
C SER A 5 -43.57 -6.14 1.07
N LEU A 6 -44.59 -5.33 1.39
CA LEU A 6 -44.59 -3.89 1.11
C LEU A 6 -43.80 -3.10 2.17
N THR A 7 -43.80 -3.54 3.43
CA THR A 7 -43.04 -2.90 4.51
C THR A 7 -41.53 -3.10 4.39
N ILE A 8 -41.09 -4.27 3.87
CA ILE A 8 -39.66 -4.55 3.63
C ILE A 8 -39.12 -3.70 2.47
N SER A 9 -39.93 -3.48 1.42
CA SER A 9 -39.51 -2.69 0.26
C SER A 9 -39.39 -1.19 0.58
N GLN A 10 -40.19 -0.67 1.53
CA GLN A 10 -40.07 0.72 2.00
C GLN A 10 -38.95 0.92 3.03
N SER A 11 -38.65 -0.07 3.89
CA SER A 11 -37.55 0.01 4.87
C SER A 11 -36.15 -0.03 4.24
N ILE A 12 -36.01 -0.48 2.99
CA ILE A 12 -34.74 -0.47 2.25
C ILE A 12 -34.50 0.89 1.55
N ALA A 13 -35.54 1.74 1.42
CA ALA A 13 -35.44 3.03 0.73
C ALA A 13 -34.97 4.18 1.65
N ASP A 14 -35.10 4.03 2.97
CA ASP A 14 -34.74 5.04 3.99
C ASP A 14 -33.50 4.64 4.83
N GLU A 15 -32.62 3.76 4.32
CA GLU A 15 -31.28 3.60 4.89
C GLU A 15 -30.44 4.84 4.57
N ASP A 16 -30.54 5.85 5.45
CA ASP A 16 -29.61 6.96 5.52
C ASP A 16 -28.18 6.41 5.48
N PHE A 17 -27.49 6.67 4.37
CA PHE A 17 -26.10 6.35 4.12
C PHE A 17 -25.22 6.94 5.24
N LEU A 18 -24.95 6.17 6.30
CA LEU A 18 -23.97 6.55 7.30
C LEU A 18 -22.60 6.65 6.62
N GLU A 19 -22.21 7.90 6.35
CA GLU A 19 -21.06 8.27 5.55
C GLU A 19 -19.79 7.55 6.03
N ARG A 20 -19.10 6.90 5.09
CA ARG A 20 -17.72 6.45 5.33
C ARG A 20 -16.93 7.65 5.88
N PRO A 21 -16.15 7.53 6.97
CA PRO A 21 -15.31 8.63 7.41
C PRO A 21 -14.50 9.11 6.21
N SER A 22 -14.64 10.41 5.91
CA SER A 22 -14.11 11.00 4.69
C SER A 22 -12.63 10.64 4.55
N PHE A 23 -12.18 10.47 3.31
CA PHE A 23 -10.78 10.21 2.96
C PHE A 23 -9.81 11.03 3.82
N TRP A 24 -10.12 12.31 4.00
CA TRP A 24 -9.37 13.27 4.79
C TRP A 24 -9.24 12.91 6.26
N ARG A 25 -10.30 12.40 6.91
CA ARG A 25 -10.25 12.01 8.33
C ARG A 25 -9.33 10.81 8.57
N ARG A 26 -9.26 9.88 7.62
CA ARG A 26 -8.37 8.70 7.67
C ARG A 26 -6.93 9.04 7.31
N PHE A 27 -6.74 9.99 6.41
CA PHE A 27 -5.41 10.47 6.04
C PHE A 27 -4.79 11.29 7.19
N SER A 28 -5.56 12.23 7.76
CA SER A 28 -5.09 13.09 8.85
C SER A 28 -4.82 12.36 10.16
N SER A 29 -5.38 11.16 10.35
CA SER A 29 -5.03 10.30 11.49
C SER A 29 -3.62 9.68 11.40
N GLN A 30 -2.95 9.75 10.24
CA GLN A 30 -1.61 9.21 10.05
C GLN A 30 -0.55 10.31 10.20
N THR A 31 0.18 10.33 11.32
CA THR A 31 1.14 11.39 11.63
C THR A 31 2.25 11.53 10.61
N VAL A 32 2.85 10.42 10.16
CA VAL A 32 4.01 10.45 9.26
C VAL A 32 3.64 10.95 7.85
N PRO A 33 2.60 10.42 7.17
CA PRO A 33 2.13 10.97 5.90
C PRO A 33 1.64 12.41 6.00
N MET A 34 1.08 12.83 7.14
CA MET A 34 0.65 14.22 7.34
C MET A 34 1.85 15.17 7.41
N ILE A 35 2.92 14.81 8.13
CA ILE A 35 4.17 15.59 8.15
C ILE A 35 4.75 15.69 6.74
N ALA A 36 4.77 14.57 6.02
CA ALA A 36 5.24 14.55 4.63
C ALA A 36 4.39 15.44 3.72
N MET A 37 3.06 15.41 3.86
CA MET A 37 2.16 16.28 3.11
C MET A 37 2.41 17.75 3.42
N ILE A 38 2.58 18.13 4.68
CA ILE A 38 2.90 19.51 5.08
C ILE A 38 4.22 19.96 4.43
N PHE A 39 5.25 19.12 4.48
CA PHE A 39 6.53 19.41 3.83
C PHE A 39 6.37 19.63 2.32
N LEU A 40 5.61 18.77 1.63
CA LEU A 40 5.37 18.92 0.19
C LEU A 40 4.55 20.18 -0.14
N VAL A 41 3.58 20.55 0.69
CA VAL A 41 2.84 21.81 0.54
C VAL A 41 3.78 23.00 0.71
N ILE A 42 4.65 22.99 1.73
CA ILE A 42 5.66 24.04 1.92
C ILE A 42 6.61 24.10 0.72
N LEU A 43 7.03 22.96 0.18
CA LEU A 43 7.89 22.90 -1.00
C LEU A 43 7.20 23.52 -2.23
N ILE A 44 5.93 23.19 -2.48
CA ILE A 44 5.14 23.76 -3.57
C ILE A 44 4.97 25.27 -3.39
N LEU A 45 4.68 25.73 -2.17
CA LEU A 45 4.58 27.15 -1.85
C LEU A 45 5.93 27.87 -2.05
N THR A 46 7.03 27.24 -1.64
CA THR A 46 8.39 27.76 -1.84
C THR A 46 8.69 27.90 -3.33
N ALA A 47 8.31 26.91 -4.15
CA ALA A 47 8.46 26.97 -5.60
C ALA A 47 7.64 28.11 -6.20
N ILE A 48 6.35 28.20 -5.88
CA ILE A 48 5.46 29.24 -6.44
C ILE A 48 5.91 30.64 -6.03
N LEU A 49 6.18 30.83 -4.73
CA LEU A 49 6.53 32.11 -4.13
C LEU A 49 8.01 32.48 -4.25
N ALA A 50 8.85 31.63 -4.86
CA ALA A 50 10.29 31.83 -4.99
C ALA A 50 10.72 33.26 -5.40
N PRO A 51 10.09 33.93 -6.40
CA PRO A 51 10.47 35.30 -6.76
C PRO A 51 10.25 36.35 -5.67
N TRP A 52 9.43 36.05 -4.66
CA TRP A 52 9.11 36.95 -3.56
C TRP A 52 9.82 36.59 -2.25
N ILE A 53 10.19 35.33 -2.06
CA ILE A 53 10.82 34.86 -0.82
C ILE A 53 12.35 34.71 -0.92
N ALA A 54 12.90 34.69 -2.14
CA ALA A 54 14.35 34.62 -2.33
C ALA A 54 15.01 35.94 -1.89
N PRO A 55 16.03 35.91 -1.01
CA PRO A 55 16.67 37.13 -0.52
C PRO A 55 17.45 37.91 -1.59
N LYS A 56 18.06 37.20 -2.55
CA LYS A 56 18.92 37.75 -3.61
C LYS A 56 18.53 37.14 -4.97
N ASP A 57 18.90 37.77 -6.08
CA ASP A 57 18.70 37.16 -7.40
C ASP A 57 19.56 35.88 -7.52
N PRO A 58 18.98 34.70 -7.83
CA PRO A 58 19.73 33.44 -7.93
C PRO A 58 20.77 33.40 -9.08
N LEU A 59 20.73 34.37 -9.99
CA LEU A 59 21.63 34.50 -11.14
C LEU A 59 22.69 35.59 -10.96
N GLU A 60 22.52 36.50 -10.01
CA GLU A 60 23.44 37.60 -9.75
C GLU A 60 24.79 37.07 -9.25
N GLN A 61 25.86 37.47 -9.93
CA GLN A 61 27.23 37.00 -9.69
C GLN A 61 28.05 38.11 -9.07
N ASP A 62 28.78 37.80 -8.01
CA ASP A 62 29.80 38.66 -7.42
C ASP A 62 31.10 37.89 -7.24
N LEU A 63 32.08 38.13 -8.10
CA LEU A 63 33.35 37.42 -8.06
C LEU A 63 34.24 37.79 -6.86
N LEU A 64 33.89 38.84 -6.10
CA LEU A 64 34.55 39.20 -4.85
C LEU A 64 34.05 38.34 -3.68
N GLU A 65 32.82 37.84 -3.78
CA GLU A 65 32.13 37.08 -2.73
C GLU A 65 32.09 35.59 -3.04
N VAL A 66 33.15 35.03 -3.61
CA VAL A 66 33.20 33.62 -4.02
C VAL A 66 33.56 32.69 -2.83
N PHE A 67 32.87 31.54 -2.74
CA PHE A 67 33.08 30.50 -1.72
C PHE A 67 32.89 30.96 -0.26
N LEU A 68 32.08 31.99 -0.01
CA LEU A 68 31.74 32.38 1.35
C LEU A 68 30.94 31.29 2.05
N GLY A 69 31.24 31.08 3.32
CA GLY A 69 30.46 30.21 4.19
C GLY A 69 29.13 30.84 4.61
N PRO A 70 28.27 30.10 5.32
CA PRO A 70 27.02 30.62 5.87
C PRO A 70 27.23 31.87 6.72
N SER A 71 26.49 32.93 6.43
CA SER A 71 26.48 34.20 7.14
C SER A 71 25.06 34.80 7.18
N TRP A 72 24.86 35.89 7.91
CA TRP A 72 23.56 36.58 7.92
C TRP A 72 23.20 37.20 6.57
N GLU A 73 24.22 37.57 5.78
CA GLU A 73 24.03 38.10 4.44
C GLU A 73 23.82 36.99 3.40
N HIS A 74 24.48 35.84 3.61
CA HIS A 74 24.37 34.66 2.78
C HIS A 74 24.03 33.44 3.64
N LEU A 75 22.73 33.19 3.86
CA LEU A 75 22.25 32.17 4.81
C LEU A 75 22.85 30.79 4.60
N LEU A 76 23.16 30.42 3.35
CA LEU A 76 23.82 29.16 2.99
C LEU A 76 25.17 29.38 2.28
N GLY A 77 25.72 30.59 2.37
CA GLY A 77 26.95 30.97 1.68
C GLY A 77 26.75 31.25 0.19
N THR A 78 27.87 31.36 -0.52
CA THR A 78 27.93 31.65 -1.95
C THR A 78 28.67 30.58 -2.73
N ASP A 79 28.32 30.41 -4.01
CA ASP A 79 28.97 29.44 -4.88
C ASP A 79 30.26 29.97 -5.55
N ASN A 80 30.77 29.19 -6.51
CA ASN A 80 32.01 29.50 -7.24
C ASN A 80 31.92 30.73 -8.16
N TYR A 81 30.73 31.34 -8.28
CA TYR A 81 30.49 32.60 -8.99
C TYR A 81 29.95 33.69 -8.06
N GLY A 82 30.00 33.48 -6.74
CA GLY A 82 29.46 34.41 -5.75
C GLY A 82 27.94 34.46 -5.66
N ARG A 83 27.24 33.52 -6.30
CA ARG A 83 25.77 33.51 -6.30
C ARG A 83 25.26 32.98 -4.97
N ASP A 84 24.18 33.56 -4.46
CA ASP A 84 23.58 33.14 -3.19
C ASP A 84 23.00 31.72 -3.25
N VAL A 85 23.52 30.83 -2.42
CA VAL A 85 23.12 29.40 -2.44
C VAL A 85 21.69 29.21 -1.96
N PHE A 86 21.21 30.01 -1.01
CA PHE A 86 19.86 29.88 -0.46
C PHE A 86 18.79 30.27 -1.49
N SER A 87 18.95 31.39 -2.17
CA SER A 87 18.13 31.81 -3.31
C SER A 87 18.14 30.77 -4.42
N ARG A 88 19.31 30.18 -4.73
CA ARG A 88 19.43 29.10 -5.72
C ARG A 88 18.68 27.82 -5.28
N ILE A 89 18.68 27.45 -4.00
CA ILE A 89 17.89 26.31 -3.50
C ILE A 89 16.39 26.58 -3.66
N ILE A 90 15.93 27.79 -3.29
CA ILE A 90 14.52 28.20 -3.42
C ILE A 90 14.08 28.13 -4.88
N PHE A 91 14.83 28.71 -5.81
CA PHE A 91 14.49 28.64 -7.23
C PHE A 91 14.64 27.23 -7.81
N GLY A 92 15.60 26.43 -7.31
CA GLY A 92 15.75 25.03 -7.68
C GLY A 92 14.50 24.19 -7.40
N SER A 93 13.73 24.54 -6.36
CA SER A 93 12.45 23.87 -6.08
C SER A 93 11.44 24.02 -7.22
N ARG A 94 11.47 25.13 -7.98
CA ARG A 94 10.63 25.33 -9.17
C ARG A 94 10.96 24.32 -10.25
N VAL A 95 12.25 24.13 -10.53
CA VAL A 95 12.72 23.18 -11.55
C VAL A 95 12.30 21.77 -11.17
N THR A 96 12.46 21.38 -9.90
CA THR A 96 12.06 20.06 -9.41
C THR A 96 10.55 19.82 -9.52
N VAL A 97 9.72 20.78 -9.09
CA VAL A 97 8.25 20.66 -9.17
C VAL A 97 7.79 20.63 -10.63
N GLN A 98 8.32 21.52 -11.47
CA GLN A 98 8.01 21.58 -12.91
C GLN A 98 8.38 20.26 -13.60
N ALA A 99 9.58 19.74 -13.33
CA ALA A 99 10.07 18.53 -13.94
C ALA A 99 9.23 17.31 -13.56
N GLY A 100 8.93 17.18 -12.26
CA GLY A 100 8.03 16.18 -11.72
C GLY A 100 6.67 16.18 -12.39
N LEU A 101 6.04 17.36 -12.49
CA LEU A 101 4.74 17.53 -13.10
C LEU A 101 4.75 17.18 -14.60
N GLN A 102 5.74 17.69 -15.35
CA GLN A 102 5.86 17.42 -16.79
C GLN A 102 5.98 15.92 -17.06
N ALA A 103 6.95 15.24 -16.43
CA ALA A 103 7.20 13.83 -16.70
C ALA A 103 6.00 12.95 -16.30
N VAL A 104 5.37 13.22 -15.15
CA VAL A 104 4.19 12.47 -14.70
C VAL A 104 3.00 12.68 -15.61
N CYS A 105 2.74 13.92 -16.05
CA CYS A 105 1.66 14.21 -16.99
C CYS A 105 1.85 13.45 -18.30
N PHE A 106 3.05 13.50 -18.90
CA PHE A 106 3.35 12.72 -20.11
C PHE A 106 3.17 11.21 -19.89
N ALA A 107 3.64 10.69 -18.75
CA ALA A 107 3.52 9.27 -18.41
C ALA A 107 2.05 8.82 -18.28
N ILE A 108 1.19 9.64 -17.66
CA ILE A 108 -0.23 9.35 -17.48
C ILE A 108 -0.99 9.48 -18.80
N ILE A 109 -0.78 10.58 -19.54
CA ILE A 109 -1.48 10.86 -20.80
C ILE A 109 -1.21 9.75 -21.84
N LEU A 110 0.01 9.22 -21.87
CA LEU A 110 0.33 8.10 -22.76
C LEU A 110 -0.06 6.76 -22.14
N GLY A 111 0.29 6.53 -20.88
CA GLY A 111 0.25 5.19 -20.30
C GLY A 111 -1.14 4.74 -19.87
N VAL A 112 -1.97 5.63 -19.31
CA VAL A 112 -3.31 5.26 -18.83
C VAL A 112 -4.24 4.90 -19.99
N PRO A 113 -4.37 5.70 -21.07
CA PRO A 113 -5.21 5.32 -22.20
C PRO A 113 -4.77 4.00 -22.88
N LEU A 114 -3.46 3.81 -23.09
CA LEU A 114 -2.95 2.57 -23.68
C LEU A 114 -3.22 1.35 -22.77
N GLY A 115 -3.07 1.50 -21.45
CA GLY A 115 -3.38 0.44 -20.51
C GLY A 115 -4.89 0.14 -20.40
N LEU A 116 -5.75 1.17 -20.46
CA LEU A 116 -7.21 1.01 -20.55
C LEU A 116 -7.60 0.19 -21.78
N ILE A 117 -7.06 0.55 -22.95
CA ILE A 117 -7.33 -0.13 -24.22
C ILE A 117 -6.82 -1.58 -24.16
N ALA A 118 -5.57 -1.79 -23.72
CA ALA A 118 -4.97 -3.13 -23.63
C ALA A 118 -5.77 -4.05 -22.70
N GLY A 119 -6.16 -3.56 -21.51
CA GLY A 119 -6.91 -4.34 -20.54
C GLY A 119 -8.36 -4.61 -20.97
N TYR A 120 -9.03 -3.64 -21.59
CA TYR A 120 -10.44 -3.77 -21.94
C TYR A 120 -10.66 -4.57 -23.23
N VAL A 121 -9.94 -4.23 -24.31
CA VAL A 121 -10.12 -4.86 -25.63
C VAL A 121 -9.52 -6.27 -25.66
N GLY A 122 -8.38 -6.49 -25.01
CA GLY A 122 -7.70 -7.79 -25.00
C GLY A 122 -7.18 -8.23 -26.37
N GLY A 123 -6.98 -9.56 -26.53
CA GLY A 123 -6.67 -10.19 -27.81
C GLY A 123 -5.36 -9.73 -28.46
N ARG A 124 -5.40 -9.39 -29.76
CA ARG A 124 -4.22 -8.93 -30.52
C ARG A 124 -3.77 -7.53 -30.10
N THR A 125 -4.71 -6.64 -29.80
CA THR A 125 -4.43 -5.26 -29.37
C THR A 125 -3.60 -5.25 -28.10
N ASP A 126 -3.99 -6.05 -27.11
CA ASP A 126 -3.23 -6.23 -25.89
C ASP A 126 -1.78 -6.72 -26.16
N LYS A 127 -1.63 -7.77 -26.97
CA LYS A 127 -0.32 -8.32 -27.32
C LYS A 127 0.59 -7.29 -27.99
N ILE A 128 0.07 -6.49 -28.92
CA ILE A 128 0.86 -5.45 -29.63
C ILE A 128 1.28 -4.35 -28.65
N ILE A 129 0.35 -3.82 -27.85
CA ILE A 129 0.65 -2.76 -26.88
C ILE A 129 1.68 -3.27 -25.86
N MET A 130 1.50 -4.49 -25.34
CA MET A 130 2.44 -5.07 -24.39
C MET A 130 3.81 -5.33 -25.00
N TRP A 131 3.88 -5.81 -26.25
CA TRP A 131 5.15 -6.03 -26.95
C TRP A 131 5.94 -4.74 -27.13
N ILE A 132 5.30 -3.67 -27.60
CA ILE A 132 5.94 -2.34 -27.72
C ILE A 132 6.39 -1.85 -26.33
N ASN A 133 5.53 -2.00 -25.33
CA ASN A 133 5.81 -1.62 -23.96
C ASN A 133 6.98 -2.39 -23.34
N ASP A 134 7.16 -3.66 -23.68
CA ASP A 134 8.28 -4.49 -23.25
C ASP A 134 9.60 -4.01 -23.85
N ILE A 135 9.62 -3.60 -25.13
CA ILE A 135 10.80 -3.02 -25.78
C ILE A 135 11.30 -1.79 -25.01
N PHE A 136 10.39 -0.85 -24.70
CA PHE A 136 10.78 0.38 -24.00
C PHE A 136 11.10 0.16 -22.52
N PHE A 137 10.49 -0.84 -21.87
CA PHE A 137 10.75 -1.14 -20.46
C PHE A 137 12.17 -1.68 -20.21
N ILE A 138 12.77 -2.33 -21.20
CA ILE A 138 14.16 -2.83 -21.10
C ILE A 138 15.17 -1.67 -21.11
N LEU A 139 14.80 -0.53 -21.69
CA LEU A 139 15.67 0.65 -21.75
C LEU A 139 15.65 1.41 -20.42
N PRO A 140 16.82 1.70 -19.82
CA PRO A 140 16.92 2.64 -18.71
C PRO A 140 16.30 4.00 -19.08
N ALA A 141 15.48 4.56 -18.18
CA ALA A 141 14.84 5.86 -18.41
C ALA A 141 15.84 6.99 -18.70
N LEU A 142 17.03 6.92 -18.10
CA LEU A 142 18.12 7.86 -18.37
C LEU A 142 18.63 7.76 -19.82
N LEU A 143 18.73 6.55 -20.39
CA LEU A 143 19.15 6.38 -21.78
C LEU A 143 18.11 6.96 -22.74
N ILE A 144 16.82 6.70 -22.49
CA ILE A 144 15.72 7.29 -23.29
C ILE A 144 15.83 8.82 -23.26
N ALA A 145 16.04 9.41 -22.09
CA ALA A 145 16.19 10.85 -21.93
C ALA A 145 17.41 11.41 -22.67
N LEU A 146 18.59 10.81 -22.51
CA LEU A 146 19.82 11.26 -23.17
C LEU A 146 19.72 11.15 -24.70
N THR A 147 19.15 10.07 -25.22
CA THR A 147 18.93 9.90 -26.67
C THR A 147 17.93 10.93 -27.19
N ALA A 148 16.85 11.21 -26.46
CA ALA A 148 15.89 12.23 -26.87
C ALA A 148 16.53 13.63 -26.91
N ILE A 149 17.35 13.97 -25.92
CA ILE A 149 18.07 15.25 -25.87
C ILE A 149 19.09 15.36 -27.01
N ALA A 150 19.77 14.28 -27.38
CA ALA A 150 20.68 14.27 -28.52
C ALA A 150 19.98 14.61 -29.85
N VAL A 151 18.67 14.30 -29.97
CA VAL A 151 17.87 14.57 -31.18
C VAL A 151 17.14 15.92 -31.10
N MET A 152 16.51 16.22 -29.97
CA MET A 152 15.64 17.39 -29.78
C MET A 152 16.40 18.63 -29.27
N GLY A 153 17.64 18.47 -28.80
CA GLY A 153 18.42 19.51 -28.15
C GLY A 153 18.23 19.56 -26.63
N PRO A 154 19.06 20.35 -25.93
CA PRO A 154 18.99 20.51 -24.48
C PRO A 154 17.72 21.24 -24.06
N GLY A 155 17.11 20.80 -22.95
CA GLY A 155 15.97 21.50 -22.36
C GLY A 155 15.18 20.63 -21.40
N LEU A 156 14.76 21.22 -20.28
CA LEU A 156 14.02 20.53 -19.23
C LEU A 156 12.75 19.84 -19.76
N THR A 157 11.98 20.54 -20.59
CA THR A 157 10.72 19.99 -21.14
C THR A 157 10.95 18.76 -22.01
N TYR A 158 11.95 18.78 -22.91
CA TYR A 158 12.25 17.63 -23.77
C TYR A 158 12.79 16.45 -22.96
N ALA A 159 13.68 16.73 -22.00
CA ALA A 159 14.19 15.74 -21.06
C ALA A 159 13.05 15.07 -20.29
N MET A 160 12.12 15.86 -19.74
CA MET A 160 11.02 15.34 -18.92
C MET A 160 9.94 14.66 -19.76
N ALA A 161 9.71 15.08 -20.99
CA ALA A 161 8.85 14.36 -21.94
C ALA A 161 9.41 12.96 -22.24
N ALA A 162 10.71 12.84 -22.47
CA ALA A 162 11.38 11.56 -22.70
C ALA A 162 11.37 10.64 -21.46
N VAL A 163 11.63 11.20 -20.28
CA VAL A 163 11.49 10.47 -19.00
C VAL A 163 10.04 10.02 -18.81
N GLY A 164 9.08 10.90 -19.04
CA GLY A 164 7.64 10.60 -18.95
C GLY A 164 7.22 9.49 -19.89
N PHE A 165 7.71 9.51 -21.13
CA PHE A 165 7.52 8.43 -22.09
C PHE A 165 8.07 7.09 -21.57
N GLY A 166 9.29 7.07 -21.04
CA GLY A 166 9.84 5.85 -20.41
C GLY A 166 9.01 5.37 -19.21
N MET A 167 8.49 6.30 -18.41
CA MET A 167 7.64 5.99 -17.24
C MET A 167 6.21 5.60 -17.62
N ALA A 168 5.73 5.95 -18.81
CA ALA A 168 4.43 5.53 -19.32
C ALA A 168 4.30 4.00 -19.29
N THR A 169 5.41 3.28 -19.50
CA THR A 169 5.43 1.82 -19.48
C THR A 169 4.90 1.21 -18.17
N ARG A 170 5.15 1.88 -17.05
CA ARG A 170 4.67 1.46 -15.73
C ARG A 170 3.16 1.68 -15.57
N TYR A 171 2.65 2.82 -16.08
CA TYR A 171 1.22 3.10 -16.10
C TYR A 171 0.44 2.18 -17.04
N ILE A 172 1.01 1.84 -18.20
CA ILE A 172 0.42 0.89 -19.15
C ILE A 172 0.14 -0.45 -18.44
N ARG A 173 1.16 -1.02 -17.79
CA ARG A 173 1.06 -2.32 -17.11
C ARG A 173 0.09 -2.27 -15.93
N LEU A 174 0.19 -1.24 -15.09
CA LEU A 174 -0.67 -1.08 -13.93
C LEU A 174 -2.14 -0.96 -14.35
N THR A 175 -2.43 -0.03 -15.25
CA THR A 175 -3.79 0.25 -15.73
C THR A 175 -4.37 -1.00 -16.38
N ARG A 176 -3.62 -1.66 -17.27
CA ARG A 176 -4.03 -2.93 -17.88
C ARG A 176 -4.39 -3.97 -16.82
N GLY A 177 -3.52 -4.18 -15.83
CA GLY A 177 -3.72 -5.17 -14.78
C GLY A 177 -4.99 -4.96 -13.98
N VAL A 178 -5.30 -3.71 -13.61
CA VAL A 178 -6.53 -3.40 -12.87
C VAL A 178 -7.77 -3.50 -13.77
N VAL A 179 -7.68 -3.07 -15.04
CA VAL A 179 -8.79 -3.11 -15.99
C VAL A 179 -9.21 -4.55 -16.33
N LEU A 180 -8.27 -5.49 -16.39
CA LEU A 180 -8.58 -6.91 -16.61
C LEU A 180 -9.55 -7.48 -15.57
N VAL A 181 -9.49 -6.98 -14.33
CA VAL A 181 -10.42 -7.37 -13.26
C VAL A 181 -11.67 -6.50 -13.29
N GLU A 182 -11.51 -5.19 -13.48
CA GLU A 182 -12.61 -4.23 -13.41
C GLU A 182 -13.66 -4.45 -14.52
N ARG A 183 -13.21 -4.86 -15.71
CA ARG A 183 -14.09 -5.06 -16.89
C ARG A 183 -15.06 -6.24 -16.75
N GLU A 184 -14.81 -7.15 -15.80
CA GLU A 184 -15.63 -8.35 -15.53
C GLU A 184 -16.72 -8.08 -14.47
N LYS A 185 -16.82 -6.85 -13.96
CA LYS A 185 -17.85 -6.48 -12.98
C LYS A 185 -19.21 -6.24 -13.65
N THR A 186 -20.28 -6.57 -12.92
CA THR A 186 -21.67 -6.50 -13.40
C THR A 186 -22.07 -5.13 -13.96
N TYR A 187 -21.59 -4.02 -13.38
CA TYR A 187 -21.93 -2.69 -13.91
C TYR A 187 -21.36 -2.44 -15.32
N VAL A 188 -20.22 -3.07 -15.67
CA VAL A 188 -19.63 -2.99 -17.01
C VAL A 188 -20.41 -3.87 -17.98
N GLU A 189 -20.83 -5.06 -17.53
CA GLU A 189 -21.67 -5.95 -18.32
C GLU A 189 -23.03 -5.32 -18.64
N SER A 190 -23.68 -4.73 -17.63
CA SER A 190 -24.93 -3.97 -17.82
C SER A 190 -24.74 -2.82 -18.81
N ALA A 191 -23.67 -2.04 -18.69
CA ALA A 191 -23.37 -0.96 -19.63
C ALA A 191 -23.23 -1.45 -21.08
N LYS A 192 -22.63 -2.63 -21.30
CA LYS A 192 -22.52 -3.26 -22.63
C LYS A 192 -23.88 -3.68 -23.18
N VAL A 193 -24.72 -4.31 -22.37
CA VAL A 193 -26.07 -4.77 -22.77
C VAL A 193 -26.97 -3.58 -23.12
N THR A 194 -26.82 -2.45 -22.42
CA THR A 194 -27.53 -1.20 -22.72
C THR A 194 -27.01 -0.48 -23.98
N GLY A 195 -25.93 -0.97 -24.61
CA GLY A 195 -25.38 -0.39 -25.83
C GLY A 195 -24.51 0.85 -25.61
N ILE A 196 -23.99 1.07 -24.40
CA ILE A 196 -23.06 2.18 -24.13
C ILE A 196 -21.77 1.96 -24.92
N GLN A 197 -21.29 3.01 -25.60
CA GLN A 197 -20.08 2.95 -26.41
C GLN A 197 -18.82 2.69 -25.56
N THR A 198 -17.89 1.89 -26.09
CA THR A 198 -16.62 1.52 -25.42
C THR A 198 -15.83 2.70 -24.83
N PRO A 199 -15.62 3.84 -25.54
CA PRO A 199 -14.90 4.96 -24.95
C PRO A 199 -15.60 5.54 -23.70
N ILE A 200 -16.93 5.56 -23.68
CA ILE A 200 -17.71 6.01 -22.53
C ILE A 200 -17.51 5.03 -21.36
N ILE A 201 -17.59 3.72 -21.62
CA ILE A 201 -17.30 2.67 -20.62
C ILE A 201 -15.90 2.87 -20.02
N LEU A 202 -14.89 3.07 -20.86
CA LEU A 202 -13.51 3.25 -20.44
C LEU A 202 -13.32 4.49 -19.56
N PHE A 203 -13.69 5.67 -20.05
CA PHE A 203 -13.35 6.94 -19.40
C PHE A 203 -14.34 7.39 -18.33
N ARG A 204 -15.62 7.02 -18.43
CA ARG A 204 -16.67 7.46 -17.50
C ARG A 204 -17.04 6.40 -16.45
N HIS A 205 -16.79 5.12 -16.72
CA HIS A 205 -17.14 4.04 -15.79
C HIS A 205 -15.90 3.33 -15.22
N ILE A 206 -14.95 2.89 -16.04
CA ILE A 206 -13.78 2.13 -15.56
C ILE A 206 -12.72 3.06 -14.95
N LEU A 207 -12.31 4.11 -15.66
CA LEU A 207 -11.22 4.99 -15.22
C LEU A 207 -11.47 5.60 -13.82
N PRO A 208 -12.67 6.13 -13.49
CA PRO A 208 -12.93 6.63 -12.14
C PRO A 208 -12.82 5.56 -11.06
N ASN A 209 -13.20 4.32 -11.35
CA ASN A 209 -13.14 3.20 -10.40
C ASN A 209 -11.71 2.69 -10.16
N ILE A 210 -10.80 2.91 -11.11
CA ILE A 210 -9.39 2.53 -10.99
C ILE A 210 -8.48 3.72 -10.65
N PHE A 211 -9.04 4.89 -10.35
CA PHE A 211 -8.25 6.10 -10.08
C PHE A 211 -7.34 5.96 -8.85
N SER A 212 -7.79 5.23 -7.83
CA SER A 212 -7.06 5.02 -6.58
C SER A 212 -5.64 4.44 -6.78
N PRO A 213 -5.45 3.28 -7.44
CA PRO A 213 -4.11 2.75 -7.70
C PRO A 213 -3.26 3.66 -8.59
N LEU A 214 -3.86 4.46 -9.49
CA LEU A 214 -3.12 5.42 -10.31
C LEU A 214 -2.53 6.55 -9.45
N VAL A 215 -3.30 7.12 -8.54
CA VAL A 215 -2.83 8.18 -7.61
C VAL A 215 -1.69 7.66 -6.72
N VAL A 216 -1.84 6.45 -6.18
CA VAL A 216 -0.78 5.81 -5.39
C VAL A 216 0.47 5.62 -6.24
N GLN A 217 0.34 5.12 -7.47
CA GLN A 217 1.48 4.95 -8.38
C GLN A 217 2.16 6.28 -8.70
N THR A 218 1.39 7.35 -8.90
CA THR A 218 1.90 8.68 -9.19
C THR A 218 2.83 9.19 -8.10
N SER A 219 2.43 9.06 -6.83
CA SER A 219 3.26 9.51 -5.70
C SER A 219 4.64 8.83 -5.66
N LEU A 220 4.69 7.52 -5.91
CA LEU A 220 5.94 6.74 -5.94
C LEU A 220 6.82 7.12 -7.12
N LEU A 221 6.22 7.29 -8.30
CA LEU A 221 6.97 7.64 -9.50
C LEU A 221 7.51 9.08 -9.46
N PHE A 222 6.81 9.99 -8.78
CA PHE A 222 7.28 11.37 -8.63
C PHE A 222 8.66 11.41 -7.95
N GLY A 223 8.89 10.61 -6.90
CA GLY A 223 10.20 10.52 -6.24
C GLY A 223 11.31 10.03 -7.17
N ILE A 224 11.00 9.04 -8.03
CA ILE A 224 11.95 8.54 -9.04
C ILE A 224 12.23 9.62 -10.08
N VAL A 225 11.22 10.35 -10.54
CA VAL A 225 11.37 11.43 -11.51
C VAL A 225 12.32 12.52 -10.99
N ILE A 226 12.21 12.91 -9.72
CA ILE A 226 13.11 13.91 -9.12
C ILE A 226 14.57 13.42 -9.13
N LEU A 227 14.81 12.15 -8.81
CA LEU A 227 16.15 11.57 -8.87
C LEU A 227 16.70 11.54 -10.31
N VAL A 228 15.85 11.20 -11.28
CA VAL A 228 16.24 11.19 -12.71
C VAL A 228 16.50 12.61 -13.22
N GLU A 229 15.68 13.59 -12.85
CA GLU A 229 15.90 15.00 -13.17
C GLU A 229 17.22 15.48 -12.57
N ALA A 230 17.46 15.23 -11.28
CA ALA A 230 18.70 15.62 -10.62
C ALA A 230 19.91 14.98 -11.31
N ALA A 231 19.83 13.70 -11.70
CA ALA A 231 20.88 13.01 -12.44
C ALA A 231 21.10 13.61 -13.84
N LEU A 232 20.04 13.95 -14.57
CA LEU A 232 20.13 14.60 -15.88
C LEU A 232 20.75 16.00 -15.78
N SER A 233 20.26 16.82 -14.85
CA SER A 233 20.80 18.13 -14.54
C SER A 233 22.26 18.05 -14.07
N PHE A 234 22.63 16.99 -13.36
CA PHE A 234 24.00 16.76 -12.91
C PHE A 234 24.95 16.48 -14.09
N VAL A 235 24.50 15.71 -15.08
CA VAL A 235 25.25 15.42 -16.32
C VAL A 235 25.23 16.60 -17.32
N GLY A 236 24.40 17.62 -17.08
CA GLY A 236 24.26 18.79 -17.96
C GLY A 236 23.21 18.63 -19.06
N ALA A 237 22.36 17.60 -18.96
CA ALA A 237 21.30 17.28 -19.91
C ALA A 237 19.91 17.76 -19.44
N GLY A 238 19.80 18.26 -18.20
CA GLY A 238 18.55 18.74 -17.60
C GLY A 238 18.32 20.25 -17.78
N ALA A 239 18.37 20.99 -16.68
CA ALA A 239 18.19 22.44 -16.68
C ALA A 239 19.28 23.16 -17.51
N PRO A 240 18.93 24.22 -18.27
CA PRO A 240 19.90 25.03 -19.00
C PRO A 240 21.00 25.60 -18.10
N VAL A 241 22.18 25.87 -18.68
CA VAL A 241 23.30 26.49 -17.97
C VAL A 241 22.86 27.83 -17.36
N GLY A 242 23.28 28.10 -16.13
CA GLY A 242 22.92 29.30 -15.38
C GLY A 242 21.68 29.13 -14.52
N GLN A 243 20.66 28.39 -14.98
CA GLN A 243 19.44 28.20 -14.21
C GLN A 243 19.70 27.36 -12.94
N PRO A 244 19.16 27.77 -11.79
CA PRO A 244 19.29 27.02 -10.55
C PRO A 244 18.46 25.73 -10.61
N SER A 245 19.13 24.58 -10.56
CA SER A 245 18.51 23.28 -10.26
C SER A 245 19.37 22.53 -9.25
N TRP A 246 18.75 21.73 -8.38
CA TRP A 246 19.51 21.04 -7.33
C TRP A 246 20.54 20.05 -7.90
N GLY A 247 20.21 19.36 -9.00
CA GLY A 247 21.15 18.49 -9.71
C GLY A 247 22.33 19.26 -10.31
N ARG A 248 22.09 20.46 -10.85
CA ARG A 248 23.15 21.30 -11.42
C ARG A 248 24.06 21.87 -10.34
N MET A 249 23.48 22.33 -9.21
CA MET A 249 24.24 22.80 -8.05
C MET A 249 25.17 21.71 -7.50
N LEU A 250 24.72 20.45 -7.45
CA LEU A 250 25.58 19.31 -7.07
C LEU A 250 26.73 19.08 -8.06
N SER A 251 26.46 19.20 -9.36
CA SER A 251 27.47 19.05 -10.41
C SER A 251 28.55 20.12 -10.31
N GLU A 252 28.15 21.38 -10.13
CA GLU A 252 29.07 22.52 -9.93
C GLU A 252 29.91 22.32 -8.66
N SER A 253 29.28 21.91 -7.55
CA SER A 253 29.95 21.70 -6.26
C SER A 253 30.97 20.57 -6.26
N ARG A 254 30.82 19.56 -7.13
CA ARG A 254 31.77 18.43 -7.22
C ARG A 254 33.19 18.89 -7.54
N TYR A 255 33.35 19.91 -8.37
CA TYR A 255 34.67 20.41 -8.78
C TYR A 255 35.39 21.17 -7.65
N TRP A 256 34.62 21.73 -6.72
CA TRP A 256 35.11 22.62 -5.67
C TRP A 256 35.00 22.00 -4.27
N ILE A 257 34.75 20.69 -4.19
CA ILE A 257 34.52 19.99 -2.92
C ILE A 257 35.71 20.07 -1.96
N SER A 258 36.93 20.19 -2.48
CA SER A 258 38.14 20.37 -1.68
C SER A 258 38.31 21.77 -1.10
N GLN A 259 37.66 22.78 -1.71
CA GLN A 259 37.74 24.18 -1.27
C GLN A 259 36.57 24.55 -0.37
N GLN A 260 35.34 24.20 -0.79
CA GLN A 260 34.13 24.47 -0.04
C GLN A 260 33.21 23.23 -0.03
N PRO A 261 33.44 22.26 0.88
CA PRO A 261 32.67 21.01 0.94
C PRO A 261 31.19 21.24 1.30
N PHE A 262 30.87 22.38 1.92
CA PHE A 262 29.51 22.71 2.33
C PHE A 262 28.54 22.81 1.15
N LEU A 263 28.98 23.25 -0.04
CA LEU A 263 28.10 23.52 -1.19
C LEU A 263 27.34 22.28 -1.70
N VAL A 264 27.86 21.07 -1.44
CA VAL A 264 27.19 19.81 -1.80
C VAL A 264 25.98 19.52 -0.89
N ILE A 265 26.03 19.98 0.36
CA ILE A 265 25.08 19.57 1.41
C ILE A 265 23.67 20.14 1.16
N PRO A 266 23.45 21.46 0.96
CA PRO A 266 22.11 21.99 0.76
C PRO A 266 21.30 21.36 -0.38
N PRO A 267 21.81 21.26 -1.62
CA PRO A 267 21.03 20.65 -2.71
C PRO A 267 20.83 19.15 -2.48
N GLY A 268 21.79 18.45 -1.85
CA GLY A 268 21.66 17.05 -1.46
C GLY A 268 20.55 16.80 -0.44
N LEU A 269 20.46 17.65 0.60
CA LEU A 269 19.39 17.59 1.59
C LEU A 269 18.03 17.93 0.98
N ALA A 270 17.96 18.94 0.10
CA ALA A 270 16.73 19.31 -0.60
C ALA A 270 16.16 18.13 -1.41
N ILE A 271 17.00 17.44 -2.18
CA ILE A 271 16.59 16.22 -2.92
C ILE A 271 16.17 15.13 -1.95
N THR A 272 16.98 14.86 -0.91
CA THR A 272 16.75 13.76 0.04
C THR A 272 15.42 13.91 0.77
N PHE A 273 15.16 15.08 1.36
CA PHE A 273 13.92 15.32 2.10
C PHE A 273 12.70 15.34 1.17
N THR A 274 12.84 15.87 -0.04
CA THR A 274 11.75 15.86 -1.03
C THR A 274 11.38 14.44 -1.45
N VAL A 275 12.36 13.60 -1.79
CA VAL A 275 12.12 12.21 -2.18
C VAL A 275 11.58 11.40 -1.01
N LEU A 276 12.10 11.61 0.21
CA LEU A 276 11.59 10.98 1.42
C LEU A 276 10.13 11.36 1.67
N ALA A 277 9.80 12.65 1.60
CA ALA A 277 8.44 13.14 1.79
C ALA A 277 7.47 12.56 0.75
N LEU A 278 7.85 12.49 -0.53
CA LEU A 278 7.00 11.87 -1.56
C LEU A 278 6.73 10.39 -1.31
N ASN A 279 7.75 9.63 -0.89
CA ASN A 279 7.60 8.22 -0.58
C ASN A 279 6.67 8.01 0.64
N LEU A 280 6.89 8.77 1.72
CA LEU A 280 6.07 8.70 2.94
C LEU A 280 4.62 9.14 2.68
N PHE A 281 4.43 10.18 1.87
CA PHE A 281 3.11 10.64 1.43
C PHE A 281 2.40 9.55 0.62
N GLY A 282 3.11 8.93 -0.33
CA GLY A 282 2.59 7.86 -1.17
C GLY A 282 2.18 6.61 -0.41
N ASP A 283 2.96 6.22 0.60
CA ASP A 283 2.60 5.11 1.50
C ASP A 283 1.33 5.43 2.31
N GLY A 284 1.17 6.68 2.79
CA GLY A 284 -0.07 7.12 3.44
C GLY A 284 -1.29 7.09 2.51
N LEU A 285 -1.12 7.52 1.25
CA LEU A 285 -2.17 7.41 0.23
C LEU A 285 -2.54 5.95 -0.02
N ARG A 286 -1.54 5.07 -0.16
CA ARG A 286 -1.76 3.63 -0.32
C ARG A 286 -2.51 3.04 0.87
N ASP A 287 -2.22 3.49 2.08
CA ASP A 287 -2.88 3.02 3.28
C ASP A 287 -4.35 3.44 3.35
N VAL A 288 -4.69 4.67 2.97
CA VAL A 288 -6.10 5.12 2.99
C VAL A 288 -6.89 4.51 1.83
N MET A 289 -6.31 4.48 0.63
CA MET A 289 -6.97 4.05 -0.61
C MET A 289 -6.96 2.52 -0.78
N GLY A 290 -5.93 1.84 -0.26
CA GLY A 290 -5.73 0.40 -0.40
C GLY A 290 -6.23 -0.44 0.77
N ARG A 291 -6.48 0.13 1.96
CA ARG A 291 -7.00 -0.65 3.10
C ARG A 291 -8.51 -0.88 2.96
N LYS A 292 -8.88 -2.16 2.78
CA LYS A 292 -10.03 -2.72 3.52
C LYS A 292 -9.70 -2.58 5.02
N ILE A 293 -10.58 -1.93 5.77
CA ILE A 293 -10.43 -1.50 7.17
C ILE A 293 -9.66 -2.55 8.02
N THR A 294 -8.56 -2.14 8.66
CA THR A 294 -7.76 -3.01 9.54
C THR A 294 -7.83 -2.52 11.00
N ALA A 295 -7.77 -3.48 11.94
CA ALA A 295 -8.03 -3.37 13.38
C ALA A 295 -7.28 -2.30 14.20
N THR A 296 -6.34 -1.59 13.59
CA THR A 296 -5.51 -0.60 14.27
C THR A 296 -6.25 0.72 14.48
N ASP A 297 -7.16 1.07 13.55
CA ASP A 297 -7.88 2.36 13.56
C ASP A 297 -8.97 2.43 14.65
N ILE A 298 -9.47 1.28 15.12
CA ILE A 298 -10.56 1.20 16.11
C ILE A 298 -10.04 1.29 17.56
N LYS A 299 -8.77 0.99 17.82
CA LYS A 299 -8.19 1.07 19.18
C LYS A 299 -8.10 2.50 19.71
N VAL A 300 -7.82 3.49 18.84
CA VAL A 300 -7.68 4.90 19.22
C VAL A 300 -9.02 5.49 19.67
N GLN A 301 -10.14 4.99 19.13
CA GLN A 301 -11.47 5.51 19.45
C GLN A 301 -12.12 4.79 20.65
N LYS A 302 -11.79 3.51 20.87
CA LYS A 302 -12.34 2.74 22.02
C LYS A 302 -11.73 3.13 23.36
N GLN A 303 -10.47 3.59 23.38
CA GLN A 303 -9.80 4.01 24.61
C GLN A 303 -10.37 5.33 25.17
N LYS A 304 -11.03 6.15 24.35
CA LYS A 304 -11.70 7.39 24.79
C LYS A 304 -13.13 7.17 25.28
N ARG A 305 -13.82 6.11 24.81
CA ARG A 305 -15.18 5.74 25.26
C ARG A 305 -15.21 4.78 26.46
N SER A 306 -14.21 3.90 26.60
CA SER A 306 -14.18 2.89 27.67
C SER A 306 -13.97 3.44 29.10
N ARG A 307 -13.86 4.76 29.27
CA ARG A 307 -13.75 5.40 30.60
C ARG A 307 -15.08 5.90 31.16
N SER A 308 -16.17 5.94 30.37
CA SER A 308 -17.46 6.47 30.87
C SER A 308 -18.47 5.41 31.31
N ASP A 309 -18.41 4.18 30.79
CA ASP A 309 -19.53 3.23 30.93
C ASP A 309 -19.09 1.91 31.60
N ALA A 310 -18.51 2.00 32.79
CA ALA A 310 -18.26 0.84 33.65
C ALA A 310 -19.26 0.85 34.81
N ALA A 311 -20.49 0.40 34.55
CA ALA A 311 -21.45 0.05 35.57
C ALA A 311 -22.20 -1.23 35.15
N GLU A 312 -22.08 -2.23 36.02
CA GLU A 312 -22.97 -3.37 36.27
C GLU A 312 -23.07 -4.51 35.22
N LEU A 313 -22.63 -5.69 35.65
CA LEU A 313 -22.93 -7.01 35.07
C LEU A 313 -23.81 -7.77 36.08
N PRO A 314 -24.96 -8.35 35.67
CA PRO A 314 -25.65 -9.34 36.48
C PRO A 314 -25.16 -10.77 36.18
N ASP A 315 -25.10 -11.55 37.25
CA ASP A 315 -24.76 -12.96 37.34
C ASP A 315 -25.80 -13.92 36.73
N GLU A 316 -25.32 -15.15 36.47
CA GLU A 316 -26.04 -16.44 36.35
C GLU A 316 -27.03 -16.68 35.19
N ILE A 317 -26.64 -17.57 34.26
CA ILE A 317 -27.60 -18.49 33.60
C ILE A 317 -27.00 -19.91 33.49
N ASN A 318 -27.50 -20.77 34.37
CA ASN A 318 -27.90 -22.19 34.22
C ASN A 318 -27.16 -23.11 33.22
N GLU A 319 -26.37 -24.02 33.80
CA GLU A 319 -26.16 -25.37 33.27
C GLU A 319 -27.43 -26.21 33.44
N LYS A 320 -28.09 -26.62 32.33
CA LYS A 320 -28.68 -27.96 32.13
C LYS A 320 -29.48 -28.04 30.83
N SER A 321 -29.08 -29.03 30.00
CA SER A 321 -29.74 -29.69 28.85
C SER A 321 -28.73 -29.77 27.70
N GLY A 322 -28.25 -30.88 27.15
CA GLY A 322 -28.49 -32.32 27.31
C GLY A 322 -27.72 -33.01 26.15
N GLY A 323 -27.18 -34.21 26.38
CA GLY A 323 -26.83 -35.16 25.30
C GLY A 323 -25.37 -35.25 24.83
N SER A 324 -24.61 -36.12 25.51
CA SER A 324 -23.43 -36.89 25.05
C SER A 324 -22.23 -36.13 24.46
N GLY A 325 -21.30 -35.73 25.34
CA GLY A 325 -19.97 -35.21 24.98
C GLY A 325 -18.81 -36.09 25.45
N ALA A 326 -19.07 -37.34 25.86
CA ALA A 326 -18.05 -38.17 26.51
C ALA A 326 -17.02 -38.78 25.53
N ASP A 327 -17.32 -38.85 24.23
CA ASP A 327 -16.45 -39.52 23.24
C ASP A 327 -16.09 -38.64 22.03
N SER A 328 -16.46 -37.36 22.07
CA SER A 328 -16.10 -36.38 21.03
C SER A 328 -14.79 -35.67 21.37
N ILE A 329 -13.78 -35.76 20.49
CA ILE A 329 -12.53 -35.02 20.62
C ILE A 329 -12.74 -33.52 20.37
N LEU A 330 -13.66 -33.15 19.47
CA LEU A 330 -14.08 -31.76 19.24
C LEU A 330 -15.61 -31.68 19.32
N SER A 331 -16.13 -30.72 20.08
CA SER A 331 -17.56 -30.43 20.16
C SER A 331 -17.80 -28.93 19.99
N ILE A 332 -18.71 -28.58 19.08
CA ILE A 332 -19.20 -27.23 18.83
C ILE A 332 -20.69 -27.24 19.14
N ARG A 333 -21.15 -26.35 20.01
CA ARG A 333 -22.57 -26.22 20.36
C ARG A 333 -22.99 -24.77 20.25
N GLY A 334 -24.03 -24.50 19.47
CA GLY A 334 -24.63 -23.17 19.31
C GLY A 334 -23.67 -22.08 18.85
N LEU A 335 -22.64 -22.42 18.05
CA LEU A 335 -21.62 -21.46 17.66
C LEU A 335 -22.19 -20.37 16.77
N GLU A 336 -22.11 -19.14 17.25
CA GLU A 336 -22.54 -17.93 16.57
C GLU A 336 -21.35 -16.98 16.38
N VAL A 337 -21.13 -16.53 15.15
CA VAL A 337 -20.09 -15.56 14.83
C VAL A 337 -20.72 -14.36 14.16
N LYS A 338 -20.55 -13.20 14.80
CA LYS A 338 -21.06 -11.93 14.32
C LYS A 338 -19.93 -10.98 13.97
N PHE A 339 -20.14 -10.20 12.92
CA PHE A 339 -19.27 -9.10 12.55
C PHE A 339 -20.01 -7.80 12.79
N PRO A 340 -19.37 -6.80 13.42
CA PRO A 340 -19.97 -5.49 13.45
C PRO A 340 -20.10 -4.98 12.01
N SER A 341 -21.34 -4.69 11.66
CA SER A 341 -21.77 -3.97 10.47
C SER A 341 -22.13 -2.55 10.87
N ILE A 342 -22.33 -1.70 9.87
CA ILE A 342 -22.74 -0.30 10.07
C ILE A 342 -24.19 -0.23 10.60
N SER A 343 -25.01 -1.24 10.27
CA SER A 343 -26.42 -1.41 10.68
C SER A 343 -26.65 -2.27 11.94
N GLY A 344 -25.58 -2.64 12.65
CA GLY A 344 -25.66 -3.52 13.83
C GLY A 344 -24.68 -4.69 13.73
N GLU A 345 -25.01 -5.85 14.31
CA GLU A 345 -24.18 -7.05 14.18
C GLU A 345 -24.72 -7.93 13.04
N PHE A 346 -23.87 -8.25 12.07
CA PHE A 346 -24.17 -9.17 10.98
C PHE A 346 -23.73 -10.59 11.37
N THR A 347 -24.67 -11.52 11.42
CA THR A 347 -24.42 -12.93 11.74
C THR A 347 -23.86 -13.66 10.53
N VAL A 348 -22.61 -14.13 10.64
CA VAL A 348 -21.91 -14.91 9.60
C VAL A 348 -22.03 -16.41 9.84
N LEU A 349 -22.05 -16.82 11.11
CA LEU A 349 -22.38 -18.18 11.52
C LEU A 349 -23.53 -18.09 12.51
N ASP A 350 -24.57 -18.88 12.28
CA ASP A 350 -25.72 -18.96 13.17
C ASP A 350 -25.90 -20.41 13.64
N ASN A 351 -25.98 -20.60 14.96
CA ASN A 351 -26.27 -21.86 15.64
C ASN A 351 -25.59 -23.12 15.09
N ILE A 352 -24.27 -23.07 14.87
CA ILE A 352 -23.53 -24.23 14.36
C ILE A 352 -23.32 -25.27 15.47
N ASN A 353 -23.74 -26.51 15.19
CA ASN A 353 -23.60 -27.66 16.08
C ASN A 353 -22.84 -28.77 15.38
N LEU A 354 -21.75 -29.24 15.99
CA LEU A 354 -20.86 -30.23 15.40
C LEU A 354 -20.17 -31.08 16.47
N GLY A 355 -19.97 -32.36 16.19
CA GLY A 355 -19.14 -33.25 17.00
C GLY A 355 -18.20 -34.05 16.10
N ILE A 356 -16.96 -34.24 16.55
CA ILE A 356 -15.99 -35.13 15.91
C ILE A 356 -15.50 -36.10 16.98
N ARG A 357 -15.64 -37.41 16.76
CA ARG A 357 -15.11 -38.46 17.62
C ARG A 357 -13.64 -38.76 17.32
N LYS A 358 -12.98 -39.47 18.24
CA LYS A 358 -11.61 -39.91 18.00
C LYS A 358 -11.56 -40.86 16.80
N GLY A 359 -10.68 -40.57 15.84
CA GLY A 359 -10.55 -41.34 14.59
C GLY A 359 -11.57 -41.01 13.50
N GLU A 360 -12.53 -40.12 13.77
CA GLU A 360 -13.51 -39.70 12.79
C GLU A 360 -12.95 -38.59 11.89
N THR A 361 -13.23 -38.68 10.59
CA THR A 361 -12.99 -37.61 9.63
C THR A 361 -14.32 -37.03 9.21
N LEU A 362 -14.48 -35.72 9.39
CA LEU A 362 -15.69 -35.00 9.04
C LEU A 362 -15.41 -34.03 7.87
N GLY A 363 -16.20 -34.13 6.81
CA GLY A 363 -16.23 -33.15 5.73
C GLY A 363 -17.35 -32.13 5.92
N LEU A 364 -17.02 -30.84 5.84
CA LEU A 364 -18.01 -29.75 5.84
C LEU A 364 -18.16 -29.19 4.42
N ILE A 365 -19.31 -29.42 3.80
CA ILE A 365 -19.59 -29.11 2.39
C ILE A 365 -20.66 -28.01 2.30
N GLY A 366 -20.54 -27.12 1.31
CA GLY A 366 -21.51 -26.06 1.03
C GLY A 366 -20.99 -25.12 -0.05
N GLU A 367 -21.82 -24.18 -0.51
CA GLU A 367 -21.46 -23.19 -1.53
C GLU A 367 -20.38 -22.19 -1.06
N SER A 368 -19.68 -21.53 -1.98
CA SER A 368 -18.70 -20.50 -1.61
C SER A 368 -19.38 -19.42 -0.75
N GLY A 369 -18.79 -19.07 0.40
CA GLY A 369 -19.38 -18.11 1.34
C GLY A 369 -20.30 -18.70 2.42
N SER A 370 -20.63 -20.00 2.38
CA SER A 370 -21.52 -20.67 3.36
C SER A 370 -20.95 -20.81 4.80
N GLY A 371 -19.88 -20.09 5.16
CA GLY A 371 -19.31 -20.11 6.51
C GLY A 371 -18.29 -21.22 6.80
N LYS A 372 -17.96 -22.13 5.86
CA LYS A 372 -17.01 -23.25 6.10
C LYS A 372 -15.68 -22.81 6.73
N SER A 373 -14.99 -21.87 6.10
CA SER A 373 -13.70 -21.35 6.57
C SER A 373 -13.85 -20.58 7.89
N MET A 374 -14.97 -19.88 8.06
CA MET A 374 -15.29 -19.17 9.29
C MET A 374 -15.48 -20.12 10.46
N THR A 375 -16.13 -21.27 10.25
CA THR A 375 -16.29 -22.32 11.28
C THR A 375 -14.93 -22.86 11.70
N ALA A 376 -14.05 -23.16 10.73
CA ALA A 376 -12.69 -23.63 11.03
C ALA A 376 -11.86 -22.58 11.79
N TRP A 377 -11.95 -21.30 11.40
CA TRP A 377 -11.28 -20.22 12.12
C TRP A 377 -11.85 -19.99 13.52
N ALA A 378 -13.16 -20.10 13.71
CA ALA A 378 -13.80 -19.99 15.00
C ALA A 378 -13.33 -21.09 15.97
N VAL A 379 -13.22 -22.34 15.50
CA VAL A 379 -12.63 -23.44 16.29
C VAL A 379 -11.21 -23.12 16.74
N MET A 380 -10.43 -22.52 15.84
CA MET A 380 -9.06 -22.12 16.16
C MET A 380 -8.99 -20.84 17.00
N ASN A 381 -10.09 -20.14 17.29
CA ASN A 381 -10.13 -18.79 17.89
C ASN A 381 -9.31 -17.77 17.06
N LEU A 382 -9.40 -17.90 15.73
CA LEU A 382 -8.75 -17.10 14.68
C LEU A 382 -9.78 -16.31 13.85
N VAL A 383 -10.99 -16.10 14.38
CA VAL A 383 -12.01 -15.26 13.73
C VAL A 383 -11.38 -13.93 13.32
N PRO A 384 -11.43 -13.56 12.02
CA PRO A 384 -10.81 -12.35 11.55
C PRO A 384 -11.51 -11.14 12.18
N PHE A 385 -10.71 -10.18 12.64
CA PHE A 385 -11.24 -8.92 13.12
C PHE A 385 -11.99 -8.20 11.98
N PRO A 386 -13.16 -7.59 12.22
CA PRO A 386 -13.75 -7.28 13.52
C PRO A 386 -14.71 -8.34 14.10
N GLY A 387 -14.81 -9.53 13.49
CA GLY A 387 -15.71 -10.59 13.92
C GLY A 387 -15.40 -11.15 15.31
N LYS A 388 -16.44 -11.60 16.00
CA LYS A 388 -16.36 -12.23 17.31
C LYS A 388 -17.31 -13.41 17.41
N ILE A 389 -16.92 -14.38 18.23
CA ILE A 389 -17.83 -15.42 18.68
C ILE A 389 -18.72 -14.79 19.75
N THR A 390 -20.01 -14.62 19.45
CA THR A 390 -20.99 -13.98 20.35
C THR A 390 -21.69 -14.99 21.24
N ASN A 391 -21.87 -16.21 20.75
CA ASN A 391 -22.54 -17.27 21.46
C ASN A 391 -21.96 -18.65 21.11
N GLY A 392 -22.26 -19.63 21.94
CA GLY A 392 -21.87 -21.02 21.77
C GLY A 392 -20.51 -21.38 22.37
N THR A 393 -20.26 -22.68 22.44
CA THR A 393 -19.05 -23.25 23.04
C THR A 393 -18.33 -24.17 22.07
N VAL A 394 -17.01 -24.00 21.97
CA VAL A 394 -16.11 -24.91 21.26
C VAL A 394 -15.24 -25.62 22.30
N ARG A 395 -15.40 -26.93 22.43
CA ARG A 395 -14.62 -27.77 23.35
C ARG A 395 -13.71 -28.72 22.58
N LEU A 396 -12.44 -28.79 22.98
CA LEU A 396 -11.46 -29.76 22.49
C LEU A 396 -11.00 -30.61 23.67
N GLU A 397 -11.14 -31.94 23.59
CA GLU A 397 -10.83 -32.88 24.69
C GLU A 397 -11.50 -32.45 26.01
N GLY A 398 -12.76 -31.98 25.94
CA GLY A 398 -13.53 -31.47 27.08
C GLY A 398 -13.20 -30.04 27.51
N ARG A 399 -12.11 -29.43 27.03
CA ARG A 399 -11.69 -28.07 27.41
C ARG A 399 -12.34 -27.01 26.53
N ASN A 400 -13.04 -26.05 27.13
CA ASN A 400 -13.60 -24.90 26.41
C ASN A 400 -12.49 -23.98 25.86
N LEU A 401 -12.48 -23.76 24.55
CA LEU A 401 -11.48 -22.94 23.85
C LEU A 401 -11.85 -21.46 23.79
N ASN A 402 -13.13 -21.12 23.92
CA ASN A 402 -13.63 -19.74 23.83
C ASN A 402 -13.13 -18.86 24.97
N GLU A 403 -12.96 -19.45 26.16
CA GLU A 403 -12.53 -18.77 27.40
C GLU A 403 -11.01 -18.68 27.57
N LEU A 404 -10.24 -19.34 26.69
CA LEU A 404 -8.80 -19.39 26.83
C LEU A 404 -8.14 -18.08 26.42
N THR A 405 -7.21 -17.63 27.24
CA THR A 405 -6.35 -16.49 26.91
C THR A 405 -5.49 -16.79 25.68
N ARG A 406 -5.01 -15.73 25.00
CA ARG A 406 -4.08 -15.88 23.86
C ARG A 406 -2.83 -16.71 24.19
N LYS A 407 -2.33 -16.64 25.44
CA LYS A 407 -1.17 -17.42 25.89
C LYS A 407 -1.51 -18.91 25.98
N GLN A 408 -2.68 -19.25 26.52
CA GLN A 408 -3.15 -20.63 26.60
C GLN A 408 -3.46 -21.21 25.22
N MET A 409 -4.11 -20.45 24.33
CA MET A 409 -4.38 -20.88 22.95
C MET A 409 -3.09 -21.17 22.16
N ARG A 410 -1.98 -20.45 22.42
CA ARG A 410 -0.68 -20.75 21.80
C ARG A 410 -0.16 -22.15 22.17
N SER A 411 -0.45 -22.66 23.37
CA SER A 411 -0.01 -24.02 23.74
C SER A 411 -0.80 -25.11 23.01
N ILE A 412 -2.02 -24.80 22.58
CA ILE A 412 -2.95 -25.72 21.91
C ILE A 412 -2.71 -25.72 20.39
N ARG A 413 -2.62 -24.53 19.78
CA ARG A 413 -2.38 -24.38 18.34
C ARG A 413 -0.98 -24.90 17.96
N GLY A 414 -0.93 -25.74 16.93
CA GLY A 414 0.30 -26.36 16.42
C GLY A 414 0.77 -27.59 17.20
N ASN A 415 0.23 -27.86 18.39
CA ASN A 415 0.56 -29.04 19.19
C ASN A 415 -0.61 -30.04 19.29
N LYS A 416 -1.80 -29.56 19.63
CA LYS A 416 -3.01 -30.36 19.80
C LYS A 416 -3.97 -30.25 18.61
N ILE A 417 -4.01 -29.08 17.98
CA ILE A 417 -4.79 -28.82 16.77
C ILE A 417 -3.98 -27.96 15.80
N ALA A 418 -4.02 -28.29 14.51
CA ALA A 418 -3.32 -27.57 13.45
C ALA A 418 -4.28 -27.28 12.30
N MET A 419 -4.00 -26.20 11.57
CA MET A 419 -4.80 -25.78 10.43
C MET A 419 -3.94 -25.76 9.17
N VAL A 420 -4.47 -26.31 8.08
CA VAL A 420 -3.92 -26.16 6.73
C VAL A 420 -4.80 -25.15 6.00
N PHE A 421 -4.23 -24.03 5.58
CA PHE A 421 -4.98 -22.97 4.90
C PHE A 421 -5.18 -23.30 3.42
N GLN A 422 -6.29 -22.82 2.86
CA GLN A 422 -6.69 -23.07 1.46
C GLN A 422 -5.73 -22.41 0.45
N ASP A 423 -5.15 -21.27 0.81
CA ASP A 423 -4.17 -20.56 -0.01
C ASP A 423 -2.78 -20.59 0.65
N PRO A 424 -1.84 -21.43 0.16
CA PRO A 424 -0.50 -21.52 0.72
C PRO A 424 0.37 -20.30 0.39
N LEU A 425 0.04 -19.52 -0.65
CA LEU A 425 0.85 -18.36 -1.06
C LEU A 425 0.68 -17.18 -0.10
N SER A 426 -0.52 -17.00 0.48
CA SER A 426 -0.78 -15.99 1.52
C SER A 426 -0.34 -16.42 2.93
N ALA A 427 0.07 -17.67 3.12
CA ALA A 427 0.50 -18.18 4.43
C ALA A 427 1.92 -17.74 4.82
N LEU A 428 2.74 -17.32 3.85
CA LEU A 428 4.10 -16.85 4.08
C LEU A 428 4.16 -15.32 4.07
N ASP A 429 4.80 -14.77 5.09
CA ASP A 429 5.06 -13.34 5.19
C ASP A 429 6.24 -12.96 4.26
N PRO A 430 6.05 -12.09 3.25
CA PRO A 430 7.09 -11.74 2.28
C PRO A 430 8.23 -10.91 2.90
N VAL A 431 8.05 -10.33 4.09
CA VAL A 431 9.13 -9.60 4.79
C VAL A 431 9.95 -10.50 5.73
N MET A 432 9.65 -11.81 5.78
CA MET A 432 10.36 -12.77 6.61
C MET A 432 10.96 -13.90 5.77
N THR A 433 12.21 -14.29 6.08
CA THR A 433 12.82 -15.45 5.42
C THR A 433 12.04 -16.73 5.72
N ILE A 434 11.95 -17.63 4.73
CA ILE A 434 11.30 -18.95 4.88
C ILE A 434 11.85 -19.68 6.11
N GLY A 435 13.18 -19.65 6.31
CA GLY A 435 13.80 -20.28 7.46
C GLY A 435 13.36 -19.70 8.81
N ARG A 436 13.17 -18.38 8.90
CA ARG A 436 12.63 -17.77 10.12
C ARG A 436 11.20 -18.20 10.38
N GLN A 437 10.38 -18.34 9.33
CA GLN A 437 8.98 -18.72 9.44
C GLN A 437 8.79 -20.20 9.81
N ILE A 438 9.65 -21.10 9.31
CA ILE A 438 9.61 -22.53 9.66
C ILE A 438 10.25 -22.82 11.02
N CYS A 439 11.38 -22.20 11.35
CA CYS A 439 12.09 -22.47 12.60
C CYS A 439 11.36 -21.89 13.83
N LYS A 440 10.64 -20.77 13.69
CA LYS A 440 10.03 -20.07 14.83
C LYS A 440 8.95 -20.92 15.53
N PRO A 441 8.00 -21.57 14.84
CA PRO A 441 7.08 -22.52 15.48
C PRO A 441 7.79 -23.68 16.18
N LEU A 442 8.85 -24.25 15.58
CA LEU A 442 9.61 -25.36 16.19
C LEU A 442 10.25 -24.94 17.52
N LYS A 443 10.82 -23.73 17.57
CA LYS A 443 11.37 -23.18 18.82
C LYS A 443 10.29 -22.92 19.87
N ILE A 444 9.14 -22.37 19.48
CA ILE A 444 8.07 -21.97 20.40
C ILE A 444 7.31 -23.20 20.96
N HIS A 445 7.04 -24.19 20.12
CA HIS A 445 6.13 -25.29 20.46
C HIS A 445 6.85 -26.61 20.80
N LYS A 446 8.09 -26.79 20.35
CA LYS A 446 8.90 -28.00 20.60
C LYS A 446 10.14 -27.74 21.46
N ASN A 447 10.29 -26.53 22.02
CA ASN A 447 11.43 -26.12 22.85
C ASN A 447 12.81 -26.39 22.21
N MET A 448 12.88 -26.40 20.87
CA MET A 448 14.11 -26.67 20.14
C MET A 448 15.08 -25.48 20.23
N THR A 449 16.36 -25.78 20.37
CA THR A 449 17.42 -24.77 20.19
C THR A 449 17.45 -24.24 18.75
N LYS A 450 18.12 -23.11 18.51
CA LYS A 450 18.25 -22.54 17.15
C LYS A 450 18.83 -23.55 16.16
N ARG A 451 19.79 -24.37 16.59
CA ARG A 451 20.44 -25.40 15.78
C ARG A 451 19.48 -26.55 15.47
N GLN A 452 18.87 -27.14 16.50
CA GLN A 452 17.89 -28.23 16.34
C GLN A 452 16.69 -27.82 15.46
N ALA A 453 16.19 -26.59 15.62
CA ALA A 453 15.10 -26.09 14.80
C ALA A 453 15.50 -25.94 13.32
N ARG A 454 16.76 -25.56 13.04
CA ARG A 454 17.28 -25.44 11.67
C ARG A 454 17.47 -26.82 11.03
N GLU A 455 18.04 -27.77 11.76
CA GLU A 455 18.20 -29.17 11.32
C GLU A 455 16.82 -29.79 11.03
N ARG A 456 15.85 -29.63 11.94
CA ARG A 456 14.49 -30.11 11.73
C ARG A 456 13.77 -29.42 10.57
N ALA A 457 14.00 -28.13 10.36
CA ALA A 457 13.44 -27.41 9.21
C ALA A 457 13.99 -27.94 7.87
N VAL A 458 15.28 -28.31 7.82
CA VAL A 458 15.88 -28.96 6.64
C VAL A 458 15.18 -30.28 6.35
N GLU A 459 15.01 -31.13 7.37
CA GLU A 459 14.33 -32.42 7.23
C GLU A 459 12.91 -32.25 6.68
N LEU A 460 12.15 -31.28 7.20
CA LEU A 460 10.79 -31.01 6.75
C LEU A 460 10.75 -30.54 5.28
N LEU A 461 11.69 -29.68 4.87
CA LEU A 461 11.79 -29.23 3.48
C LEU A 461 12.20 -30.37 2.53
N ASN A 462 13.03 -31.30 2.98
CA ASN A 462 13.38 -32.50 2.23
C ASN A 462 12.18 -33.43 2.03
N LEU A 463 11.33 -33.61 3.05
CA LEU A 463 10.12 -34.44 2.96
C LEU A 463 9.14 -33.94 1.89
N VAL A 464 9.07 -32.63 1.67
CA VAL A 464 8.27 -32.01 0.59
C VAL A 464 9.07 -31.75 -0.69
N ARG A 465 10.26 -32.35 -0.82
CA ARG A 465 11.13 -32.30 -2.01
C ARG A 465 11.52 -30.89 -2.46
N VAL A 466 11.72 -29.97 -1.53
CA VAL A 466 12.25 -28.63 -1.84
C VAL A 466 13.76 -28.74 -2.07
N PRO A 467 14.28 -28.35 -3.26
CA PRO A 467 15.72 -28.46 -3.55
C PRO A 467 16.57 -27.55 -2.66
N GLU A 468 17.80 -27.98 -2.37
CA GLU A 468 18.81 -27.23 -1.60
C GLU A 468 18.29 -26.58 -0.29
N PRO A 469 17.62 -27.33 0.61
CA PRO A 469 16.97 -26.75 1.80
C PRO A 469 17.94 -26.01 2.72
N HIS A 470 19.20 -26.46 2.81
CA HIS A 470 20.23 -25.80 3.61
C HIS A 470 20.54 -24.37 3.15
N ARG A 471 20.40 -24.09 1.85
CA ARG A 471 20.68 -22.78 1.24
C ARG A 471 19.48 -21.84 1.31
N ARG A 472 18.27 -22.39 1.50
CA ARG A 472 16.98 -21.66 1.52
C ARG A 472 16.50 -21.27 2.92
N LEU A 473 17.11 -21.84 3.97
CA LEU A 473 16.90 -21.50 5.38
C LEU A 473 17.96 -20.50 5.87
#